data_AF-A0A6M3LXH7-F1
#
_entry.id   AF-A0A6M3LXH7-F1
#
_cell.length_a   1.000
_cell.length_b   1.000
_cell.length_c   1.000
_cell.angle_alpha   90.00
_cell.angle_beta   90.00
_cell.angle_gamma   90.00
#
_symmetry.space_group_name_H-M   'P 1'
#
loop_
_entity.id
_entity.type
_entity.pdbx_description
1 polymer ?
#
loop_
_entity_poly.entity_id
_entity_poly.type
_entity_poly.pdbx_seq_one_letter_code
_entity_poly.pdbx_strand_id
1 'polypeptide(L)'
;MVTNGRIENHGGNRPRGNPQWVKGQSGNPNGRPKKVISLTSEVKAQLAEICPTDDKKRTWLQVLVECWLKEAMGNPTYFRELIERVEGKVTQPIGGENGKPLKIEIVVQSEAAKKLTQAILNGKGTDA
;
A
#
# COMPACT_ATOMS: atom_id res chain seq x y z
N MET A 1 13.21 -31.75 30.53
CA MET A 1 11.79 -31.86 30.11
C MET A 1 11.18 -30.48 30.21
N VAL A 2 10.95 -29.81 29.09
CA VAL A 2 10.25 -28.52 29.03
C VAL A 2 9.19 -28.66 27.95
N THR A 3 7.94 -28.55 28.36
CA THR A 3 6.73 -28.85 27.60
C THR A 3 6.47 -27.81 26.50
N ASN A 4 6.24 -28.31 25.28
CA ASN A 4 5.73 -27.54 24.15
C ASN A 4 4.41 -26.83 24.51
N GLY A 5 4.45 -25.49 24.56
CA GLY A 5 3.26 -24.65 24.66
C GLY A 5 2.44 -24.71 23.38
N ARG A 6 1.34 -25.46 23.43
CA ARG A 6 0.32 -25.56 22.39
C ARG A 6 -0.32 -24.17 22.22
N ILE A 7 -0.18 -23.55 21.05
CA ILE A 7 -0.95 -22.34 20.71
C ILE A 7 -2.38 -22.80 20.45
N GLU A 8 -3.26 -22.60 21.43
CA GLU A 8 -4.69 -22.86 21.26
C GLU A 8 -5.30 -21.81 20.34
N ASN A 9 -5.65 -22.24 19.12
CA ASN A 9 -6.47 -21.45 18.21
C ASN A 9 -7.89 -21.35 18.78
N HIS A 10 -8.17 -20.28 19.53
CA HIS A 10 -9.55 -19.90 19.79
C HIS A 10 -10.17 -19.37 18.49
N GLY A 11 -10.87 -20.27 17.79
CA GLY A 11 -11.76 -19.94 16.69
C GLY A 11 -12.89 -19.04 17.18
N GLY A 12 -12.65 -17.73 17.15
CA GLY A 12 -13.65 -16.73 17.47
C GLY A 12 -14.83 -16.82 16.50
N ASN A 13 -16.00 -17.13 17.05
CA ASN A 13 -17.30 -17.11 16.38
C ASN A 13 -17.53 -15.70 15.80
N ARG A 14 -17.27 -15.50 14.51
CA ARG A 14 -17.55 -14.22 13.85
C ARG A 14 -19.07 -14.10 13.71
N PRO A 15 -19.74 -13.08 14.27
CA PRO A 15 -21.16 -12.90 14.04
C PRO A 15 -21.41 -12.76 12.54
N ARG A 16 -22.28 -13.62 12.00
CA ARG A 16 -22.79 -13.56 10.63
C ARG A 16 -23.81 -12.44 10.55
N GLY A 17 -23.33 -11.22 10.35
CA GLY A 17 -24.11 -10.04 10.06
C GLY A 17 -23.10 -8.98 9.72
N ASN A 18 -23.20 -8.37 8.53
CA ASN A 18 -22.28 -7.31 8.10
C ASN A 18 -22.20 -6.27 9.23
N PRO A 19 -21.08 -6.15 9.98
CA PRO A 19 -20.96 -5.06 10.91
C PRO A 19 -20.80 -3.82 10.02
N GLN A 20 -21.91 -3.13 9.82
CA GLN A 20 -21.96 -1.88 9.09
C GLN A 20 -20.89 -1.00 9.73
N TRP A 21 -19.91 -0.55 8.92
CA TRP A 21 -18.80 0.27 9.40
C TRP A 21 -19.40 1.45 10.16
N VAL A 22 -19.25 1.44 11.49
CA VAL A 22 -19.87 2.46 12.34
C VAL A 22 -19.22 3.79 11.96
N LYS A 23 -20.05 4.78 11.59
CA LYS A 23 -19.57 6.09 11.20
C LYS A 23 -18.74 6.68 12.34
N GLY A 24 -17.47 6.98 12.07
CA GLY A 24 -16.52 7.48 13.07
C GLY A 24 -15.69 6.40 13.78
N GLN A 25 -15.93 5.11 13.51
CA GLN A 25 -15.14 4.01 14.04
C GLN A 25 -14.24 3.44 12.93
N SER A 26 -12.92 3.57 13.11
CA SER A 26 -11.95 2.88 12.26
C SER A 26 -12.08 1.37 12.47
N GLY A 27 -12.33 0.59 11.41
CA GLY A 27 -12.26 -0.88 11.51
C GLY A 27 -10.82 -1.42 11.54
N ASN A 28 -9.83 -0.53 11.64
CA ASN A 28 -8.54 -0.86 12.21
C ASN A 28 -8.35 -0.11 13.55
N PRO A 29 -8.94 -0.61 14.66
CA PRO A 29 -8.89 0.06 15.96
C PRO A 29 -7.47 0.08 16.56
N ASN A 30 -6.62 -0.89 16.19
CA ASN A 30 -5.22 -0.93 16.63
C ASN A 30 -4.30 -0.03 15.79
N GLY A 31 -4.83 0.59 14.73
CA GLY A 31 -4.09 1.44 13.82
C GLY A 31 -2.98 0.67 13.10
N ARG A 32 -2.04 1.42 12.52
CA ARG A 32 -0.85 0.82 11.91
C ARG A 32 -0.08 0.05 13.01
N PRO A 33 0.32 -1.21 12.79
CA PRO A 33 1.14 -1.96 13.74
C PRO A 33 2.31 -1.12 14.24
N LYS A 34 2.42 -0.97 15.56
CA LYS A 34 3.43 -0.12 16.18
C LYS A 34 4.80 -0.77 16.04
N LYS A 35 5.72 -0.08 15.33
CA LYS A 35 7.16 -0.36 15.26
C LYS A 35 7.54 -1.84 15.05
N VAL A 36 7.09 -2.41 13.93
CA VAL A 36 7.78 -3.57 13.37
C VAL A 36 9.18 -3.12 12.94
N ILE A 37 10.21 -3.92 13.21
CA ILE A 37 11.55 -3.69 12.66
C ILE A 37 11.39 -3.59 11.14
N SER A 38 11.59 -2.40 10.59
CA SER A 38 11.42 -2.13 9.17
C SER A 38 12.56 -1.26 8.67
N LEU A 39 13.04 -1.54 7.47
CA LEU A 39 14.08 -0.72 6.84
C LEU A 39 13.63 0.75 6.78
N THR A 40 12.35 0.99 6.48
CA THR A 40 11.79 2.35 6.43
C THR A 40 11.86 3.07 7.77
N SER A 41 11.64 2.39 8.90
CA SER A 41 11.74 3.04 10.22
C SER A 41 13.18 3.37 10.58
N GLU A 42 14.12 2.48 10.25
CA GLU A 42 15.54 2.69 10.52
C GLU A 42 16.12 3.81 9.65
N VAL A 43 15.83 3.78 8.34
CA VAL A 43 16.23 4.85 7.41
C VAL A 43 15.68 6.20 7.87
N LYS A 44 14.41 6.28 8.31
CA LYS A 44 13.84 7.54 8.82
C LYS A 44 14.55 8.06 10.07
N ALA A 45 14.99 7.18 10.97
CA ALA A 45 15.76 7.58 12.13
C ALA A 45 17.13 8.13 11.69
N GLN A 46 17.86 7.39 10.86
CA GLN A 46 19.18 7.80 10.37
C GLN A 46 19.15 9.09 9.54
N LEU A 47 18.11 9.30 8.74
CA LEU A 47 17.95 10.53 7.94
C LEU A 47 17.94 11.81 8.78
N ALA A 48 17.51 11.72 10.04
CA ALA A 48 17.49 12.85 10.98
C ALA A 48 18.83 13.08 11.69
N GLU A 49 19.73 12.09 11.70
CA GLU A 49 21.03 12.17 12.35
C GLU A 49 22.04 12.97 11.53
N ILE A 50 23.05 13.53 12.21
CA ILE A 50 24.17 14.22 11.56
C ILE A 50 25.01 13.20 10.79
N CYS A 51 25.31 13.51 9.54
CA CYS A 51 26.17 12.71 8.70
C CYS A 51 27.62 12.80 9.22
N PRO A 52 28.23 11.70 9.70
CA PRO A 52 29.57 11.73 10.29
C PRO A 52 30.66 12.02 9.25
N THR A 53 30.39 11.82 7.96
CA THR A 53 31.31 12.07 6.86
C THR A 53 31.14 13.46 6.23
N ASP A 54 30.23 14.30 6.74
CA ASP A 54 30.00 15.65 6.24
C ASP A 54 30.66 16.70 7.14
N ASP A 55 31.67 17.39 6.61
CA ASP A 55 32.42 18.42 7.34
C ASP A 55 31.54 19.60 7.79
N LYS A 56 30.40 19.81 7.10
CA LYS A 56 29.44 20.88 7.39
C LYS A 56 28.41 20.48 8.46
N LYS A 57 28.54 19.30 9.08
CA LYS A 57 27.66 18.77 10.12
C LYS A 57 26.18 18.74 9.72
N ARG A 58 25.89 18.50 8.45
CA ARG A 58 24.53 18.39 7.92
C ARG A 58 23.93 17.04 8.24
N THR A 59 22.60 16.95 8.20
CA THR A 59 21.93 15.66 8.37
C THR A 59 22.11 14.78 7.14
N TRP A 60 21.97 13.46 7.32
CA TRP A 60 21.96 12.51 6.20
C TRP A 60 20.94 12.90 5.12
N LEU A 61 19.76 13.40 5.52
CA LEU A 61 18.75 13.86 4.56
C LEU A 61 19.26 15.01 3.68
N GLN A 62 19.90 16.01 4.27
CA GLN A 62 20.40 17.17 3.52
C GLN A 62 21.51 16.75 2.53
N VAL A 63 22.42 15.88 2.95
CA VAL A 63 23.49 15.35 2.10
C VAL A 63 22.91 14.53 0.95
N LEU A 64 21.96 13.64 1.24
CA LEU A 64 21.32 12.80 0.22
C LEU A 64 20.53 13.63 -0.81
N VAL A 65 19.84 14.69 -0.38
CA VAL A 65 19.15 15.59 -1.31
C VAL A 65 20.15 16.28 -2.24
N GLU A 66 21.28 16.77 -1.73
CA GLU A 66 22.31 17.37 -2.57
C GLU A 66 22.89 16.36 -3.57
N CYS A 67 23.24 15.16 -3.11
CA CYS A 67 23.73 14.09 -3.97
C CYS A 67 22.70 13.73 -5.05
N TRP A 68 21.43 13.59 -4.67
CA TRP A 68 20.36 13.24 -5.61
C TRP A 68 20.16 14.32 -6.68
N LEU A 69 20.19 15.61 -6.29
CA LEU A 69 20.10 16.72 -7.24
C LEU A 69 21.28 16.75 -8.22
N LYS A 70 22.51 16.50 -7.72
CA LYS A 70 23.71 16.42 -8.59
C LYS A 70 23.61 15.25 -9.57
N GLU A 71 23.20 14.07 -9.10
CA GLU A 71 23.03 12.88 -9.94
C GLU A 71 21.92 13.07 -10.97
N ALA A 72 20.83 13.77 -10.62
CA ALA A 72 19.76 14.11 -11.54
C ALA A 72 20.22 15.01 -12.71
N MET A 73 21.29 15.80 -12.55
CA MET A 73 21.84 16.58 -13.65
C MET A 73 22.52 15.71 -14.72
N GLY A 74 23.07 14.55 -14.33
CA GLY A 74 23.80 13.65 -15.24
C GLY A 74 22.99 12.45 -15.71
N ASN A 75 21.94 12.06 -14.98
CA ASN A 75 21.14 10.87 -15.25
C ASN A 75 19.67 11.23 -15.53
N PRO A 76 19.20 11.08 -16.79
CA PRO A 76 17.81 11.36 -17.17
C PRO A 76 16.76 10.58 -16.37
N THR A 77 17.10 9.39 -15.85
CA THR A 77 16.18 8.59 -15.02
C THR A 77 15.93 9.27 -13.69
N TYR A 78 16.97 9.76 -13.04
CA TYR A 78 16.85 10.48 -11.77
C TYR A 78 16.18 11.84 -11.96
N PHE A 79 16.45 12.53 -13.07
CA PHE A 79 15.74 13.74 -13.43
C PHE A 79 14.23 13.50 -13.58
N ARG A 80 13.84 12.45 -14.31
CA ARG A 80 12.43 12.08 -14.46
C ARG A 80 11.77 11.77 -13.11
N GLU A 81 12.42 10.99 -12.25
CA GLU A 81 11.90 10.72 -10.91
C GLU A 81 11.73 11.98 -10.05
N LEU A 82 12.66 12.94 -10.18
CA LEU A 82 12.59 14.22 -9.49
C LEU A 82 11.36 15.02 -9.95
N ILE A 83 11.19 15.21 -11.26
CA ILE A 83 10.05 15.93 -11.82
C ILE A 83 8.73 15.23 -11.48
N GLU A 84 8.65 13.91 -11.60
CA GLU A 84 7.43 13.15 -11.25
C GLU A 84 7.03 13.29 -9.77
N ARG A 85 7.99 13.54 -8.85
CA ARG A 85 7.71 13.78 -7.43
C ARG A 85 7.36 15.24 -7.12
N VAL A 86 7.89 16.19 -7.89
CA VAL A 86 7.68 17.64 -7.68
C VAL A 86 6.44 18.14 -8.40
N GLU A 87 6.28 17.80 -9.68
CA GLU A 87 5.19 18.27 -10.55
C GLU A 87 4.07 17.24 -10.69
N GLY A 88 4.31 16.01 -10.24
CA GLY A 88 3.39 14.89 -10.38
C GLY A 88 3.65 14.07 -11.65
N LYS A 89 3.03 12.89 -11.72
CA LYS A 89 3.11 12.03 -12.91
C LYS A 89 2.10 12.49 -13.96
N VAL A 90 2.49 12.33 -15.22
CA VAL A 90 1.56 12.43 -16.35
C VAL A 90 0.41 11.45 -16.12
N THR A 91 -0.82 11.96 -16.21
CA THR A 91 -2.04 11.19 -16.08
C THR A 91 -2.02 10.05 -17.09
N GLN A 92 -1.92 8.82 -16.59
CA GLN A 92 -1.98 7.65 -17.45
C GLN A 92 -3.46 7.45 -17.85
N PRO A 93 -3.81 7.46 -19.15
CA PRO A 93 -5.17 7.18 -19.56
C PRO A 93 -5.52 5.75 -19.16
N ILE A 94 -6.47 5.59 -18.24
CA ILE A 94 -7.07 4.29 -17.94
C ILE A 94 -8.10 4.02 -19.03
N GLY A 95 -7.64 3.46 -20.13
CA GLY A 95 -8.46 3.12 -21.29
C GLY A 95 -8.01 1.80 -21.89
N GLY A 96 -8.96 1.11 -22.53
CA GLY A 96 -8.65 0.06 -23.50
C GLY A 96 -7.93 0.66 -24.73
N GLU A 97 -7.44 -0.24 -25.57
CA GLU A 97 -6.71 0.09 -26.79
C GLU A 97 -7.39 1.21 -27.60
N ASN A 98 -6.64 2.27 -27.96
CA ASN A 98 -7.12 3.46 -28.66
C ASN A 98 -8.23 4.25 -27.95
N GLY A 99 -8.21 4.31 -26.62
CA GLY A 99 -9.17 5.09 -25.82
C GLY A 99 -10.56 4.45 -25.70
N LYS A 100 -10.67 3.16 -26.03
CA LYS A 100 -11.90 2.39 -25.86
C LYS A 100 -12.16 2.11 -24.37
N PRO A 101 -13.40 1.80 -23.96
CA PRO A 101 -13.67 1.31 -22.61
C PRO A 101 -12.88 0.04 -22.29
N LEU A 102 -12.41 -0.10 -21.04
CA LEU A 102 -11.78 -1.33 -20.56
C LEU A 102 -12.79 -2.49 -20.60
N LYS A 103 -12.44 -3.59 -21.28
CA LYS A 103 -13.17 -4.85 -21.20
C LYS A 103 -12.61 -5.66 -20.04
N ILE A 104 -13.43 -5.92 -19.03
CA ILE A 104 -13.06 -6.72 -17.86
C ILE A 104 -13.69 -8.10 -18.03
N GLU A 105 -12.87 -9.14 -18.23
CA GLU A 105 -13.34 -10.54 -18.23
C GLU A 105 -13.17 -11.13 -16.82
N ILE A 106 -14.28 -11.47 -16.17
CA ILE A 106 -14.28 -12.06 -14.83
C ILE A 106 -14.29 -13.59 -14.98
N VAL A 107 -13.15 -14.23 -14.71
CA VAL A 107 -13.06 -15.71 -14.69
C VAL A 107 -13.37 -16.22 -13.29
N VAL A 108 -14.55 -16.82 -13.13
CA VAL A 108 -15.00 -17.36 -11.84
C VAL A 108 -14.79 -18.87 -11.81
N GLN A 109 -13.88 -19.33 -10.94
CA GLN A 109 -13.51 -20.74 -10.84
C GLN A 109 -14.49 -21.59 -10.01
N SER A 110 -15.25 -21.01 -9.07
CA SER A 110 -16.18 -21.75 -8.23
C SER A 110 -17.64 -21.64 -8.71
N GLU A 111 -18.38 -22.76 -8.65
CA GLU A 111 -19.79 -22.77 -9.05
C GLU A 111 -20.67 -21.87 -8.18
N ALA A 112 -20.37 -21.77 -6.89
CA ALA A 112 -21.08 -20.88 -5.97
C ALA A 112 -20.92 -19.40 -6.36
N ALA A 113 -19.71 -18.99 -6.74
CA ALA A 113 -19.46 -17.63 -7.19
C ALA A 113 -20.09 -17.38 -8.58
N LYS A 114 -20.16 -18.36 -9.48
CA LYS A 114 -20.85 -18.20 -10.79
C LYS A 114 -22.32 -17.81 -10.62
N LYS A 115 -23.03 -18.48 -9.69
CA LYS A 115 -24.44 -18.17 -9.36
C LYS A 115 -24.59 -16.76 -8.80
N LEU A 116 -23.68 -16.36 -7.91
CA LEU A 116 -23.67 -15.02 -7.32
C LEU A 116 -23.38 -13.94 -8.38
N THR A 117 -22.38 -14.15 -9.24
CA THR A 117 -22.03 -13.23 -10.32
C THR A 117 -23.17 -13.10 -11.33
N GLN A 118 -23.86 -14.19 -11.67
CA GLN A 118 -25.07 -14.16 -12.51
C GLN A 118 -26.23 -13.40 -11.86
N ALA A 119 -26.43 -13.52 -10.54
CA ALA A 119 -27.45 -12.74 -9.84
C ALA A 119 -27.17 -11.24 -9.90
N ILE A 120 -25.91 -10.85 -9.70
CA ILE A 120 -25.44 -9.45 -9.78
C ILE A 120 -25.56 -8.89 -11.20
N LEU A 121 -25.15 -9.67 -12.23
CA LEU A 121 -25.27 -9.30 -13.64
C LEU A 121 -26.74 -9.08 -14.07
N ASN A 122 -27.68 -9.82 -13.48
CA ASN A 122 -29.10 -9.74 -13.80
C ASN A 122 -29.86 -8.69 -12.96
N GLY A 123 -29.17 -7.84 -12.20
CA GLY A 123 -29.77 -6.76 -11.42
C GLY A 123 -30.63 -7.23 -10.23
N LYS A 124 -30.55 -8.51 -9.86
CA LYS A 124 -31.18 -9.02 -8.64
C LYS A 124 -30.20 -8.85 -7.50
N GLY A 125 -30.33 -7.72 -6.78
CA GLY A 125 -29.69 -7.53 -5.50
C GLY A 125 -29.94 -8.76 -4.62
N THR A 126 -28.88 -9.30 -4.06
CA THR A 126 -29.00 -10.35 -3.05
C THR A 126 -29.43 -9.65 -1.76
N ASP A 127 -30.74 -9.46 -1.61
CA ASP A 127 -31.35 -9.08 -0.33
C ASP A 127 -31.25 -10.30 0.61
N ALA A 128 -30.21 -10.31 1.45
CA ALA A 128 -30.05 -11.22 2.58
C ALA A 128 -29.14 -10.60 3.65
#